data_AF-A0A5C8DAJ0-F1
#
_entry.id   AF-A0A5C8DAJ0-F1
#
_cell.length_a   1.000
_cell.length_b   1.000
_cell.length_c   1.000
_cell.angle_alpha   90.00
_cell.angle_beta   90.00
_cell.angle_gamma   90.00
#
_symmetry.space_group_name_H-M   'P 1'
#
loop_
_entity.id
_entity.type
_entity.pdbx_description
1 polymer ?
#
loop_
_entity_poly.entity_id
_entity_poly.type
_entity_poly.pdbx_seq_one_letter_code
_entity_poly.pdbx_strand_id
1 'polypeptide(L)'
;MKKLFLIAFLLFNVLWVLACPVCERNQPKVLRGITHGAGPDSRWDYVIVWATVAIVLCTLFFSIKWLIRPGERSDRHIKRFILNNE
;
A
#
# COMPACT_ATOMS: atom_id res chain seq x y z
N MET A 1 -12.61 26.52 -3.76
CA MET A 1 -11.69 26.55 -4.92
C MET A 1 -10.50 25.60 -4.74
N LYS A 2 -9.53 25.88 -3.85
CA LYS A 2 -8.31 25.04 -3.68
C LYS A 2 -8.59 23.57 -3.35
N LYS A 3 -9.52 23.30 -2.43
CA LYS A 3 -9.96 21.93 -2.07
C LYS A 3 -10.62 21.19 -3.24
N LEU A 4 -11.38 21.90 -4.06
CA LEU A 4 -12.05 21.33 -5.24
C LEU A 4 -11.03 20.91 -6.30
N PHE A 5 -9.99 21.73 -6.51
CA PHE A 5 -8.86 21.40 -7.37
C PHE A 5 -8.07 20.18 -6.88
N LEU A 6 -7.82 20.08 -5.56
CA LEU A 6 -7.16 18.91 -4.97
C LEU A 6 -7.99 17.64 -5.13
N ILE A 7 -9.31 17.72 -4.90
CA ILE A 7 -10.22 16.59 -5.09
C ILE A 7 -10.27 16.17 -6.57
N ALA A 8 -10.37 17.13 -7.50
CA ALA A 8 -10.35 16.85 -8.92
C ALA A 8 -9.02 16.21 -9.38
N PHE A 9 -7.89 16.68 -8.85
CA PHE A 9 -6.57 16.10 -9.13
C PHE A 9 -6.46 14.67 -8.59
N LEU A 10 -6.94 14.40 -7.37
CA LEU A 10 -6.97 13.05 -6.81
C LEU A 10 -7.88 12.11 -7.61
N LEU A 11 -9.06 12.57 -8.04
CA LEU A 11 -9.99 11.77 -8.85
C LEU A 11 -9.46 11.51 -10.27
N PHE A 12 -8.71 12.44 -10.86
CA PHE A 12 -8.10 12.26 -12.19
C PHE A 12 -7.13 11.07 -12.23
N ASN A 13 -6.42 10.81 -11.12
CA ASN A 13 -5.50 9.67 -11.03
C ASN A 13 -6.23 8.31 -10.99
N VAL A 14 -7.50 8.27 -10.57
CA VAL A 14 -8.29 7.02 -10.53
C VAL A 14 -8.58 6.49 -11.94
N LEU A 15 -8.67 7.37 -12.93
CA LEU A 15 -8.95 6.98 -14.33
C LEU A 15 -7.83 6.11 -14.95
N TRP A 16 -6.61 6.21 -14.44
CA TRP A 16 -5.45 5.44 -14.92
C TRP A 16 -5.35 4.03 -14.31
N VAL A 17 -6.21 3.69 -13.35
CA VAL A 17 -6.17 2.40 -12.64
C VAL A 17 -6.94 1.31 -13.39
N LEU A 18 -7.81 1.67 -14.34
CA LEU A 18 -8.62 0.71 -15.09
C LEU A 18 -7.78 0.02 -16.17
N ALA A 19 -7.65 -1.31 -16.06
CA ALA A 19 -6.96 -2.11 -17.05
C ALA A 19 -7.71 -2.08 -18.39
N CYS A 20 -6.96 -1.92 -19.48
CA CYS A 20 -7.49 -2.11 -20.82
C CYS A 20 -7.92 -3.58 -21.04
N PRO A 21 -8.86 -3.90 -21.95
CA PRO A 21 -9.31 -5.29 -22.15
C PRO A 21 -8.19 -6.25 -22.60
N VAL A 22 -7.13 -5.72 -23.22
CA VAL A 22 -5.92 -6.50 -23.55
C VAL A 22 -5.10 -6.78 -22.29
N CYS A 23 -4.91 -5.75 -21.46
CA CYS A 23 -4.21 -5.80 -20.19
C CYS A 23 -4.86 -6.83 -19.26
N GLU A 24 -6.19 -6.83 -19.21
CA GLU A 24 -6.97 -7.75 -18.38
C GLU A 24 -6.86 -9.22 -18.82
N ARG A 25 -6.72 -9.50 -20.12
CA ARG A 25 -6.52 -10.88 -20.63
C ARG A 25 -5.16 -11.46 -20.23
N ASN A 26 -4.15 -10.61 -20.08
CA ASN A 26 -2.79 -11.01 -19.73
C ASN A 26 -2.56 -11.10 -18.21
N GLN A 27 -3.53 -10.70 -17.40
CA GLN A 27 -3.49 -10.85 -15.95
C GLN A 27 -3.58 -12.34 -15.56
N PRO A 28 -2.97 -12.72 -14.43
CA PRO A 28 -3.07 -14.09 -13.93
C PRO A 28 -4.52 -14.43 -13.58
N LYS A 29 -4.97 -15.64 -13.95
CA LYS A 29 -6.38 -16.05 -13.86
C LYS A 29 -7.03 -15.78 -12.50
N VAL A 30 -6.27 -15.93 -11.42
CA VAL A 30 -6.75 -15.79 -10.03
C VAL A 30 -6.90 -14.32 -9.61
N LEU A 31 -6.15 -13.40 -10.21
CA LEU A 31 -6.11 -11.98 -9.82
C LEU A 31 -6.56 -11.04 -10.95
N ARG A 32 -7.27 -11.59 -11.93
CA ARG A 32 -7.82 -10.84 -13.05
C ARG A 32 -8.84 -9.81 -12.56
N GLY A 33 -8.71 -8.58 -13.05
CA GLY A 33 -9.44 -7.39 -12.60
C GLY A 33 -8.86 -6.70 -11.36
N ILE A 34 -7.88 -7.30 -10.67
CA ILE A 34 -7.30 -6.77 -9.42
C ILE A 34 -5.86 -6.30 -9.64
N THR A 35 -5.05 -7.09 -10.37
CA THR A 35 -3.63 -6.76 -10.61
C THR A 35 -3.44 -5.99 -11.90
N HIS A 36 -2.67 -4.91 -11.89
CA HIS A 36 -2.10 -4.34 -13.10
C HIS A 36 -1.00 -5.26 -13.69
N GLY A 37 -0.92 -5.33 -15.03
CA GLY A 37 0.17 -6.01 -15.73
C GLY A 37 0.02 -7.53 -15.86
N ALA A 38 1.02 -8.14 -16.52
CA ALA A 38 1.11 -9.59 -16.64
C ALA A 38 1.49 -10.21 -15.29
N GLY A 39 0.95 -11.40 -15.03
CA GLY A 39 1.28 -12.16 -13.83
C GLY A 39 2.66 -12.81 -13.92
N PRO A 40 3.12 -13.44 -12.84
CA PRO A 40 4.37 -14.19 -12.84
C PRO A 40 4.32 -15.35 -13.85
N ASP A 41 5.39 -15.51 -14.63
CA ASP A 41 5.48 -16.49 -15.73
C ASP A 41 5.71 -17.91 -15.20
N SER A 42 6.53 -18.05 -14.15
CA SER A 42 6.93 -19.34 -13.58
C SER A 42 6.32 -19.60 -12.20
N ARG A 43 6.19 -20.88 -11.80
CA ARG A 43 5.76 -21.26 -10.44
C ARG A 43 6.72 -20.76 -9.35
N TRP A 44 7.99 -20.61 -9.67
CA TRP A 44 9.00 -20.08 -8.76
C TRP A 44 8.80 -18.59 -8.51
N ASP A 45 8.34 -17.86 -9.51
CA ASP A 45 8.06 -16.42 -9.38
C ASP A 45 6.91 -16.20 -8.39
N TYR A 46 5.92 -17.10 -8.33
CA TYR A 46 4.86 -17.05 -7.31
C TYR A 46 5.40 -17.23 -5.89
N VAL A 47 6.47 -18.03 -5.68
CA VAL A 47 7.10 -18.17 -4.36
C VAL A 47 7.71 -16.84 -3.92
N ILE A 48 8.39 -16.15 -4.84
CA ILE A 48 8.99 -14.82 -4.59
C ILE A 48 7.90 -13.79 -4.28
N VAL A 49 6.80 -13.81 -5.04
CA VAL A 49 5.65 -12.93 -4.80
C VAL A 49 5.08 -13.16 -3.40
N TRP A 50 4.85 -14.42 -3.01
CA TRP A 50 4.31 -14.72 -1.67
C TRP A 50 5.27 -14.36 -0.54
N ALA A 51 6.58 -14.56 -0.72
CA ALA A 51 7.58 -14.11 0.23
C ALA A 51 7.55 -12.58 0.40
N THR A 52 7.43 -11.85 -0.71
CA THR A 52 7.31 -10.39 -0.71
C THR A 52 6.04 -9.92 0.01
N VAL A 53 4.90 -10.56 -0.27
CA VAL A 53 3.63 -10.27 0.42
C VAL A 53 3.79 -10.44 1.93
N ALA A 54 4.41 -11.53 2.39
CA ALA A 54 4.65 -11.76 3.81
C ALA A 54 5.52 -10.65 4.43
N ILE A 55 6.63 -10.27 3.77
CA ILE A 55 7.51 -9.20 4.24
C ILE A 55 6.77 -7.86 4.32
N VAL A 56 5.98 -7.52 3.29
CA VAL A 56 5.20 -6.28 3.26
C VAL A 56 4.14 -6.25 4.37
N LEU A 57 3.44 -7.36 4.62
CA LEU A 57 2.47 -7.44 5.71
C LEU A 57 3.14 -7.29 7.08
N CYS A 58 4.30 -7.92 7.28
CA CYS A 58 5.08 -7.75 8.50
C CYS A 58 5.55 -6.31 8.68
N THR A 59 6.12 -5.68 7.66
CA THR A 59 6.59 -4.29 7.73
C THR A 59 5.45 -3.31 7.96
N LEU A 60 4.31 -3.49 7.28
CA LEU A 60 3.09 -2.70 7.51
C LEU A 60 2.59 -2.85 8.94
N PHE A 61 2.51 -4.08 9.44
CA PHE A 61 2.11 -4.35 10.83
C PHE A 61 3.02 -3.65 11.83
N PHE A 62 4.34 -3.78 11.72
CA PHE A 62 5.28 -3.13 12.63
C PHE A 62 5.27 -1.61 12.49
N SER A 63 5.13 -1.10 11.27
CA SER A 63 4.97 0.33 10.99
C SER A 63 3.76 0.89 11.74
N ILE A 64 2.58 0.27 11.59
CA ILE A 64 1.37 0.68 12.30
C ILE A 64 1.55 0.52 13.82
N LYS A 65 2.08 -0.61 14.28
CA LYS A 65 2.28 -0.90 15.71
C LYS A 65 3.12 0.18 16.38
N TRP A 66 4.27 0.55 15.81
CA TRP A 66 5.14 1.58 16.37
C TRP A 66 4.67 3.00 16.06
N LEU A 67 3.83 3.17 15.04
CA LEU A 67 3.15 4.44 14.82
C LEU A 67 2.12 4.73 15.93
N ILE A 68 1.33 3.74 16.32
CA ILE A 68 0.29 3.90 17.36
C ILE A 68 0.89 3.85 18.76
N ARG A 69 1.74 2.87 19.05
CA ARG A 69 2.39 2.69 20.36
C ARG A 69 3.89 2.56 20.17
N PRO A 70 4.62 3.69 20.11
CA PRO A 70 6.07 3.64 20.17
C PRO A 70 6.45 3.00 21.52
N GLY A 71 7.21 1.90 21.50
CA GLY A 71 7.71 1.23 22.72
C GLY A 71 8.80 2.04 23.45
N GLU A 72 8.97 3.31 23.08
CA GLU A 72 9.92 4.24 23.64
C GLU A 72 9.46 4.71 25.02
N ARG A 73 10.35 4.60 26.00
CA ARG A 73 10.08 4.96 27.41
C ARG A 73 10.66 6.33 27.78
N SER A 74 11.45 6.93 26.88
CA SER A 74 12.04 8.25 27.07
C SER A 74 10.96 9.34 27.05
N ASP A 75 10.97 10.18 28.09
CA ASP A 75 10.10 11.36 28.19
C ASP A 75 10.38 12.43 27.13
N ARG A 76 11.57 12.39 26.51
CA ARG A 76 12.01 13.35 25.48
C ARG A 76 11.61 12.95 24.06
N HIS A 77 10.79 11.91 23.89
CA HIS A 77 10.35 11.47 22.57
C HIS A 77 9.27 12.39 21.99
N ILE A 78 9.44 12.82 20.73
CA ILE A 78 8.57 13.82 20.07
C ILE A 78 7.07 13.46 20.10
N LYS A 79 6.72 12.17 20.05
CA LYS A 79 5.31 11.75 20.18
C LYS A 79 4.74 11.93 21.57
N ARG A 80 5.55 11.79 22.63
CA ARG A 80 5.07 11.95 24.01
C ARG A 80 4.85 13.43 24.32
N PHE A 81 5.70 14.30 23.76
CA PHE A 81 5.47 15.74 23.75
C PHE A 81 4.13 16.08 23.10
N ILE A 82 3.87 15.66 21.86
CA ILE A 82 2.62 16.01 21.15
C ILE A 82 1.36 15.41 21.83
N LEU A 83 1.44 14.20 22.37
CA LEU A 83 0.27 13.49 22.93
C LEU A 83 -0.03 13.81 24.40
N ASN A 84 0.97 14.23 25.19
CA ASN A 84 0.82 14.63 26.60
C ASN A 84 1.07 16.14 26.82
N ASN A 85 1.03 16.95 25.76
CA ASN A 85 1.04 18.40 25.93
C ASN A 85 -0.30 18.84 26.54
N GLU A 86 -0.25 19.19 27.83
CA GLU A 86 -1.15 20.19 28.41
C GLU A 86 -0.84 21.58 27.83
#